data_AF-A0A8J8H3E5-F1
#
_entry.id   AF-A0A8J8H3E5-F1
#
_cell.length_a   1.000
_cell.length_b   1.000
_cell.length_c   1.000
_cell.angle_alpha   90.00
_cell.angle_beta   90.00
_cell.angle_gamma   90.00
#
_symmetry.space_group_name_H-M   'P 1'
#
loop_
_entity.id
_entity.type
_entity.pdbx_description
1 polymer ?
#
loop_
_entity_poly.entity_id
_entity_poly.type
_entity_poly.pdbx_seq_one_letter_code
_entity_poly.pdbx_strand_id
1 'polypeptide(L)'
;MIGRRWMIATGVAVLVLVLSGCSPGNGKFVAVSAADGGTVLAQLCAGGGNVYGISISEAKDLDIRWGADGPGLGWISTPLFVAPSTWQADEENTLLGLAPGHRYSVRVMISGSTTASYSSLDISPADISALHPGEVLAADGEGGFTVMTEQEFRNRAKAAC
;
A
#
# COMPACT_ATOMS: atom_id res chain seq x y z
N MET A 1 75.61 12.94 -5.05
CA MET A 1 74.44 12.79 -5.95
C MET A 1 74.01 11.33 -5.92
N ILE A 2 72.89 11.00 -5.28
CA ILE A 2 72.19 9.70 -5.40
C ILE A 2 70.71 9.98 -5.12
N GLY A 3 69.86 9.49 -6.03
CA GLY A 3 68.50 9.97 -6.29
C GLY A 3 67.41 9.51 -5.31
N ARG A 4 66.42 10.39 -5.15
CA ARG A 4 65.18 10.21 -4.40
C ARG A 4 64.20 9.38 -5.25
N ARG A 5 63.92 8.13 -4.83
CA ARG A 5 62.87 7.29 -5.44
C ARG A 5 61.51 7.70 -4.86
N TRP A 6 60.61 8.14 -5.72
CA TRP A 6 59.23 8.46 -5.38
C TRP A 6 58.43 7.17 -5.19
N MET A 7 57.81 7.00 -4.03
CA MET A 7 56.78 5.97 -3.82
C MET A 7 55.52 6.41 -4.55
N ILE A 8 55.11 5.66 -5.56
CA ILE A 8 53.76 5.74 -6.11
C ILE A 8 52.89 4.90 -5.17
N ALA A 9 52.19 5.57 -4.26
CA ALA A 9 51.13 4.95 -3.47
C ALA A 9 49.91 4.79 -4.40
N THR A 10 49.78 3.59 -4.97
CA THR A 10 48.60 3.19 -5.73
C THR A 10 47.42 3.06 -4.77
N GLY A 11 46.70 4.16 -4.55
CA GLY A 11 45.45 4.16 -3.81
C GLY A 11 44.40 3.38 -4.58
N VAL A 12 44.08 2.17 -4.12
CA VAL A 12 42.88 1.45 -4.57
C VAL A 12 41.68 2.18 -3.98
N ALA A 13 41.07 3.04 -4.78
CA ALA A 13 39.75 3.59 -4.47
C ALA A 13 38.74 2.46 -4.59
N VAL A 14 38.43 1.80 -3.47
CA VAL A 14 37.30 0.87 -3.37
C VAL A 14 36.04 1.73 -3.48
N LEU A 15 35.51 1.82 -4.71
CA LEU A 15 34.21 2.40 -4.99
C LEU A 15 33.16 1.46 -4.39
N VAL A 16 32.78 1.69 -3.13
CA VAL A 16 31.61 1.04 -2.53
C VAL A 16 30.41 1.66 -3.25
N LEU A 17 30.02 1.05 -4.37
CA LEU A 17 28.70 1.20 -4.96
C LEU A 17 27.72 0.64 -3.93
N VAL A 18 27.31 1.51 -3.00
CA VAL A 18 26.07 1.31 -2.25
C VAL A 18 24.98 1.38 -3.30
N LEU A 19 24.70 0.24 -3.92
CA LEU A 19 23.37 -0.07 -4.40
C LEU A 19 22.52 -0.02 -3.14
N SER A 20 22.10 1.17 -2.74
CA SER A 20 20.86 1.37 -2.02
C SER A 20 19.81 0.89 -3.00
N GLY A 21 19.67 -0.44 -3.05
CA GLY A 21 18.47 -1.07 -3.54
C GLY A 21 17.38 -0.41 -2.72
N CYS A 22 16.71 0.57 -3.34
CA CYS A 22 15.41 1.01 -2.94
C CYS A 22 14.52 -0.22 -3.07
N SER A 23 14.63 -1.14 -2.10
CA SER A 23 13.53 -1.99 -1.75
C SER A 23 12.41 -1.01 -1.46
N PRO A 24 11.27 -1.06 -2.17
CA PRO A 24 10.14 -0.23 -1.83
C PRO A 24 9.91 -0.44 -0.34
N GLY A 25 10.14 0.60 0.47
CA GLY A 25 9.89 0.51 1.90
C GLY A 25 8.45 0.05 2.08
N ASN A 26 8.16 -0.76 3.11
CA ASN A 26 6.83 -1.28 3.45
C ASN A 26 5.78 -0.17 3.27
N GLY A 27 5.14 -0.13 2.10
CA GLY A 27 4.72 1.16 1.59
C GLY A 27 3.29 1.49 1.97
N LYS A 28 3.08 2.79 2.09
CA LYS A 28 1.81 3.47 2.38
C LYS A 28 0.94 3.46 1.13
N PHE A 29 0.54 2.26 0.72
CA PHE A 29 -0.04 1.98 -0.60
C PHE A 29 -1.55 1.77 -0.56
N VAL A 30 -2.14 1.81 0.62
CA VAL A 30 -3.58 1.72 0.86
C VAL A 30 -4.02 2.92 1.66
N ALA A 31 -5.13 3.53 1.22
CA ALA A 31 -5.88 4.46 2.03
C ALA A 31 -7.38 4.19 1.92
N VAL A 32 -8.12 4.59 2.95
CA VAL A 32 -9.58 4.49 3.00
C VAL A 32 -10.17 5.88 3.25
N SER A 33 -11.29 6.18 2.60
CA SER A 33 -11.98 7.47 2.72
C SER A 33 -13.49 7.30 2.73
N ALA A 34 -14.19 8.26 3.33
CA ALA A 34 -15.63 8.39 3.18
C ALA A 34 -15.94 9.20 1.92
N ALA A 35 -16.78 8.66 1.03
CA ALA A 35 -17.39 9.38 -0.06
C ALA A 35 -18.81 9.82 0.30
N ASP A 36 -19.35 10.72 -0.51
CA ASP A 36 -20.74 11.18 -0.38
C ASP A 36 -21.71 9.99 -0.35
N GLY A 37 -22.70 10.08 0.54
CA GLY A 37 -23.67 9.00 0.75
C GLY A 37 -23.16 7.82 1.61
N GLY A 38 -22.02 7.96 2.27
CA GLY A 38 -21.51 6.96 3.23
C GLY A 38 -20.79 5.78 2.60
N THR A 39 -20.49 5.86 1.30
CA THR A 39 -19.68 4.85 0.61
C THR A 39 -18.24 4.94 1.10
N VAL A 40 -17.65 3.81 1.47
CA VAL A 40 -16.23 3.73 1.85
C VAL A 40 -15.42 3.42 0.60
N LEU A 41 -14.47 4.27 0.24
CA LEU A 41 -13.58 4.07 -0.91
C LEU A 41 -12.21 3.58 -0.44
N ALA A 42 -11.67 2.58 -1.12
CA ALA A 42 -10.27 2.18 -1.06
C ALA A 42 -9.49 2.88 -2.17
N GLN A 43 -8.32 3.44 -1.83
CA GLN A 43 -7.38 4.05 -2.75
C GLN A 43 -6.05 3.30 -2.68
N LEU A 44 -5.61 2.75 -3.81
CA LEU A 44 -4.52 1.78 -3.88
C LEU A 44 -3.46 2.21 -4.90
N CYS A 45 -2.18 2.07 -4.56
CA CYS A 45 -1.05 2.28 -5.48
C CYS A 45 -0.06 1.11 -5.41
N ALA A 46 0.50 0.71 -6.54
CA ALA A 46 1.27 -0.52 -6.62
C ALA A 46 2.79 -0.39 -6.36
N GLY A 47 3.33 0.80 -6.10
CA GLY A 47 4.71 0.95 -5.61
C GLY A 47 5.82 0.46 -6.56
N GLY A 48 5.58 0.44 -7.88
CA GLY A 48 6.48 -0.18 -8.88
C GLY A 48 6.05 -1.58 -9.36
N GLY A 49 4.93 -2.09 -8.83
CA GLY A 49 4.30 -3.34 -9.24
C GLY A 49 2.89 -3.14 -9.81
N ASN A 50 2.03 -4.12 -9.55
CA ASN A 50 0.62 -4.12 -9.89
C ASN A 50 -0.21 -4.55 -8.68
N VAL A 51 -1.25 -3.80 -8.34
CA VAL A 51 -2.23 -4.24 -7.35
C VAL A 51 -3.06 -5.36 -7.98
N TYR A 52 -3.02 -6.56 -7.40
CA TYR A 52 -3.74 -7.74 -7.93
C TYR A 52 -4.76 -8.31 -6.96
N GLY A 53 -4.88 -7.79 -5.75
CA GLY A 53 -5.95 -8.18 -4.85
C GLY A 53 -6.11 -7.26 -3.65
N ILE A 54 -7.30 -7.33 -3.07
CA ILE A 54 -7.65 -6.69 -1.81
C ILE A 54 -8.38 -7.72 -0.94
N SER A 55 -8.06 -7.71 0.34
CA SER A 55 -8.78 -8.47 1.35
C SER A 55 -9.21 -7.54 2.48
N ILE A 56 -10.43 -7.73 2.96
CA ILE A 56 -10.96 -7.04 4.13
C ILE A 56 -11.40 -8.11 5.08
N SER A 57 -10.87 -8.14 6.30
CA SER A 57 -11.18 -9.19 7.26
C SER A 57 -11.55 -8.61 8.62
N GLU A 58 -12.59 -9.18 9.22
CA GLU A 58 -12.97 -9.01 10.62
C GLU A 58 -12.70 -10.33 11.36
N ALA A 59 -11.79 -10.33 12.33
CA ALA A 59 -11.28 -11.58 12.90
C ALA A 59 -10.76 -12.55 11.80
N LYS A 60 -10.63 -13.85 12.11
CA LYS A 60 -10.01 -14.82 11.17
C LYS A 60 -10.98 -15.40 10.13
N ASP A 61 -12.28 -15.24 10.33
CA ASP A 61 -13.30 -16.06 9.65
C ASP A 61 -14.33 -15.24 8.85
N LEU A 62 -14.36 -13.92 9.00
CA LEU A 62 -15.20 -13.04 8.19
C LEU A 62 -14.29 -12.25 7.27
N ASP A 63 -14.31 -12.56 5.98
CA ASP A 63 -13.57 -11.78 5.03
C ASP A 63 -14.28 -11.57 3.71
N ILE A 64 -13.69 -10.64 2.98
CA ILE A 64 -13.87 -10.44 1.57
C ILE A 64 -12.50 -10.57 0.95
N ARG A 65 -12.44 -11.25 -0.18
CA ARG A 65 -11.29 -11.29 -1.06
C ARG A 65 -11.73 -11.05 -2.48
N TRP A 66 -10.94 -10.25 -3.17
CA TRP A 66 -11.08 -10.04 -4.60
C TRP A 66 -9.69 -9.99 -5.21
N GLY A 67 -9.56 -10.49 -6.43
CA GLY A 67 -8.30 -10.46 -7.16
C GLY A 67 -8.47 -10.36 -8.67
N ALA A 68 -7.40 -10.00 -9.36
CA ALA A 68 -7.35 -9.95 -10.82
C ALA A 68 -6.62 -11.17 -11.38
N ASP A 69 -7.25 -11.87 -12.34
CA ASP A 69 -6.56 -12.81 -13.23
C ASP A 69 -5.96 -12.01 -14.40
N GLY A 70 -4.86 -11.30 -14.18
CA GLY A 70 -4.26 -10.47 -15.23
C GLY A 70 -3.25 -9.46 -14.72
N PRO A 71 -2.74 -8.55 -15.59
CA PRO A 71 -1.89 -7.46 -15.13
C PRO A 71 -2.72 -6.62 -14.17
N GLY A 72 -2.31 -6.59 -12.90
CA GLY A 72 -2.97 -5.74 -11.91
C GLY A 72 -2.81 -4.26 -12.28
N LEU A 73 -3.38 -3.38 -11.45
CA LEU A 73 -3.48 -1.96 -11.79
C LEU A 73 -2.44 -1.14 -11.02
N GLY A 74 -1.91 -0.09 -11.65
CA GLY A 74 -0.95 0.82 -11.01
C GLY A 74 -1.59 1.73 -9.96
N TRP A 75 -2.77 2.28 -10.25
CA TRP A 75 -3.60 3.07 -9.31
C TRP A 75 -5.06 2.61 -9.39
N ILE A 76 -5.71 2.46 -8.23
CA ILE A 76 -7.12 2.08 -8.12
C ILE A 76 -7.82 2.99 -7.12
N SER A 77 -9.04 3.43 -7.46
CA SER A 77 -10.02 3.92 -6.49
C SER A 77 -11.31 3.15 -6.70
N THR A 78 -11.79 2.46 -5.66
CA THR A 78 -12.96 1.58 -5.76
C THR A 78 -13.75 1.58 -4.45
N PRO A 79 -15.08 1.40 -4.47
CA PRO A 79 -15.81 1.10 -3.25
C PRO A 79 -15.24 -0.14 -2.56
N LEU A 80 -15.05 -0.06 -1.24
CA LEU A 80 -14.35 -1.07 -0.45
C LEU A 80 -15.02 -2.46 -0.56
N PHE A 81 -16.35 -2.49 -0.66
CA PHE A 81 -17.18 -3.70 -0.68
C PHE A 81 -17.62 -4.11 -2.09
N VAL A 82 -17.04 -3.52 -3.14
CA VAL A 82 -17.40 -3.83 -4.53
C VAL A 82 -16.12 -4.12 -5.31
N ALA A 83 -16.01 -5.32 -5.88
CA ALA A 83 -14.93 -5.64 -6.80
C ALA A 83 -14.88 -4.64 -7.96
N PRO A 84 -13.68 -4.17 -8.34
CA PRO A 84 -13.49 -3.65 -9.68
C PRO A 84 -14.01 -4.64 -10.72
N SER A 85 -14.60 -4.16 -11.82
CA SER A 85 -15.24 -5.04 -12.83
C SER A 85 -14.30 -6.03 -13.52
N THR A 86 -12.99 -5.80 -13.43
CA THR A 86 -11.95 -6.69 -13.97
C THR A 86 -11.46 -7.71 -12.95
N TRP A 87 -11.96 -7.68 -11.72
CA TRP A 87 -11.57 -8.54 -10.62
C TRP A 87 -12.68 -9.54 -10.31
N GLN A 88 -12.28 -10.71 -9.86
CA GLN A 88 -13.18 -11.76 -9.40
C GLN A 88 -13.30 -11.70 -7.88
N ALA A 89 -14.53 -11.84 -7.39
CA ALA A 89 -14.84 -12.04 -5.99
C ALA A 89 -14.61 -13.51 -5.63
N ASP A 90 -14.04 -13.80 -4.47
CA ASP A 90 -14.09 -15.16 -3.92
C ASP A 90 -15.55 -15.52 -3.59
N GLU A 91 -15.94 -16.77 -3.84
CA GLU A 91 -17.31 -17.26 -3.63
C GLU A 91 -17.74 -17.20 -2.14
N GLU A 92 -16.77 -17.11 -1.22
CA GLU A 92 -16.95 -17.12 0.23
C GLU A 92 -17.06 -15.72 0.86
N ASN A 93 -17.19 -14.66 0.05
CA ASN A 93 -17.32 -13.30 0.57
C ASN A 93 -18.58 -13.14 1.44
N THR A 94 -18.40 -13.05 2.76
CA THR A 94 -19.50 -12.98 3.74
C THR A 94 -19.69 -11.60 4.35
N LEU A 95 -18.67 -10.74 4.29
CA LEU A 95 -18.77 -9.38 4.83
C LEU A 95 -19.47 -8.45 3.81
N LEU A 96 -20.46 -7.69 4.28
CA LEU A 96 -21.29 -6.81 3.43
C LEU A 96 -21.12 -5.32 3.77
N GLY A 97 -20.38 -5.01 4.83
CA GLY A 97 -20.18 -3.65 5.32
C GLY A 97 -19.42 -3.64 6.64
N LEU A 98 -19.16 -2.44 7.19
CA LEU A 98 -18.49 -2.27 8.48
C LEU A 98 -19.52 -2.09 9.60
N ALA A 99 -19.51 -2.97 10.60
CA ALA A 99 -20.41 -2.89 11.74
C ALA A 99 -19.85 -1.97 12.85
N PRO A 100 -20.67 -1.11 13.49
CA PRO A 100 -20.22 -0.26 14.61
C PRO A 100 -19.59 -1.06 15.75
N GLY A 101 -18.44 -0.60 16.26
CA GLY A 101 -17.72 -1.26 17.36
C GLY A 101 -16.75 -2.36 16.93
N HIS A 102 -16.70 -2.68 15.63
CA HIS A 102 -15.80 -3.70 15.08
C HIS A 102 -14.55 -3.07 14.43
N ARG A 103 -13.46 -3.85 14.37
CA ARG A 103 -12.21 -3.47 13.70
C ARG A 103 -11.93 -4.43 12.56
N TYR A 104 -11.45 -3.86 11.46
CA TYR A 104 -11.24 -4.55 10.19
C TYR A 104 -9.83 -4.30 9.70
N SER A 105 -9.17 -5.33 9.18
CA SER A 105 -7.89 -5.18 8.51
C SER A 105 -8.12 -5.16 7.01
N VAL A 106 -7.71 -4.06 6.35
CA VAL A 106 -7.71 -3.94 4.90
C VAL A 106 -6.30 -4.24 4.42
N ARG A 107 -6.13 -5.32 3.67
CA ARG A 107 -4.85 -5.75 3.10
C ARG A 107 -4.89 -5.64 1.59
N VAL A 108 -3.85 -5.04 1.02
CA VAL A 108 -3.66 -4.93 -0.42
C VAL A 108 -2.49 -5.79 -0.84
N MET A 109 -2.67 -6.59 -1.89
CA MET A 109 -1.67 -7.49 -2.44
C MET A 109 -1.07 -6.88 -3.71
N ILE A 110 0.25 -6.76 -3.73
CA ILE A 110 1.01 -6.09 -4.80
C ILE A 110 2.00 -7.09 -5.40
N SER A 111 1.92 -7.29 -6.71
CA SER A 111 2.81 -8.16 -7.49
C SER A 111 3.85 -7.29 -8.18
N GLY A 112 5.13 -7.60 -8.07
CA GLY A 112 6.18 -6.77 -8.70
C GLY A 112 7.61 -7.07 -8.26
N SER A 113 7.80 -7.89 -7.23
CA SER A 113 9.11 -8.44 -6.85
C SER A 113 8.99 -9.94 -6.60
N THR A 114 10.12 -10.64 -6.47
CA THR A 114 10.22 -12.08 -6.18
C THR A 114 9.49 -12.53 -4.91
N THR A 115 8.93 -11.59 -4.13
CA THR A 115 8.17 -11.81 -2.91
C THR A 115 6.88 -11.01 -2.98
N ALA A 116 5.74 -11.62 -2.62
CA ALA A 116 4.49 -10.88 -2.49
C ALA A 116 4.63 -9.79 -1.42
N SER A 117 4.37 -8.54 -1.78
CA SER A 117 4.34 -7.42 -0.85
C SER A 117 2.89 -7.12 -0.48
N TYR A 118 2.65 -6.77 0.78
CA TYR A 118 1.35 -6.32 1.24
C TYR A 118 1.44 -4.99 1.98
N SER A 119 0.39 -4.19 1.82
CA SER A 119 0.14 -3.01 2.66
C SER A 119 -1.15 -3.29 3.44
N SER A 120 -1.14 -3.00 4.73
CA SER A 120 -2.30 -3.23 5.60
C SER A 120 -2.65 -2.00 6.41
N LEU A 121 -3.94 -1.87 6.69
CA LEU A 121 -4.54 -0.77 7.41
C LEU A 121 -5.67 -1.30 8.30
N ASP A 122 -5.58 -1.08 9.61
CA ASP A 122 -6.66 -1.44 10.52
C ASP A 122 -7.62 -0.26 10.74
N ILE A 123 -8.89 -0.45 10.37
CA ILE A 123 -9.95 0.57 10.42
C ILE A 123 -11.14 0.14 11.29
N SER A 124 -11.95 1.11 11.68
CA SER A 124 -13.31 0.93 12.21
C SER A 124 -14.27 1.94 11.56
N PRO A 125 -15.59 1.73 11.64
CA PRO A 125 -16.55 2.76 11.24
C PRO A 125 -16.35 4.11 11.92
N ALA A 126 -15.89 4.10 13.17
CA ALA A 126 -15.61 5.32 13.93
C ALA A 126 -14.41 6.10 13.38
N ASP A 127 -13.37 5.38 12.92
CA ASP A 127 -12.21 6.00 12.28
C ASP A 127 -12.62 6.70 10.98
N ILE A 128 -13.51 6.07 10.20
CA ILE A 128 -14.01 6.63 8.93
C ILE A 128 -14.94 7.80 9.16
N SER A 129 -15.85 7.72 10.15
CA SER A 129 -16.79 8.81 10.44
C SER A 129 -16.12 10.04 11.06
N ALA A 130 -14.91 9.89 11.59
CA ALA A 130 -14.08 10.99 12.07
C ALA A 130 -13.37 11.76 10.95
N LEU A 131 -13.38 11.26 9.70
CA LEU A 131 -12.76 11.95 8.57
C LEU A 131 -13.57 13.18 8.16
N HIS A 132 -12.87 14.29 7.91
CA HIS A 132 -13.44 15.43 7.20
C HIS A 132 -13.52 15.17 5.68
N PRO A 133 -14.36 15.93 4.96
CA PRO A 133 -14.40 15.84 3.51
C PRO A 133 -13.01 16.04 2.87
N GLY A 134 -12.59 15.08 2.03
CA GLY A 134 -11.29 15.10 1.36
C GLY A 134 -10.12 14.53 2.18
N GLU A 135 -10.37 14.04 3.40
CA GLU A 135 -9.39 13.31 4.19
C GLU A 135 -9.44 11.80 3.92
N VAL A 136 -8.30 11.14 4.18
CA VAL A 136 -8.12 9.70 4.05
C VAL A 136 -7.38 9.14 5.26
N LEU A 137 -7.69 7.90 5.64
CA LEU A 137 -6.87 7.07 6.52
C LEU A 137 -5.86 6.33 5.66
N ALA A 138 -4.59 6.74 5.65
CA ALA A 138 -3.55 6.05 4.90
C ALA A 138 -2.73 5.14 5.81
N ALA A 139 -2.37 3.95 5.34
CA ALA A 139 -1.46 3.06 6.05
C ALA A 139 -0.15 3.77 6.38
N ASP A 140 0.36 3.57 7.59
CA ASP A 140 1.63 4.14 8.04
C ASP A 140 2.85 3.22 7.78
N GLY A 141 2.60 1.95 7.43
CA GLY A 141 3.62 0.92 7.19
C GLY A 141 3.85 -0.03 8.38
N GLU A 142 3.23 0.23 9.53
CA GLU A 142 3.35 -0.57 10.77
C GLU A 142 2.00 -1.21 11.18
N GLY A 143 1.01 -1.21 10.27
CA GLY A 143 -0.35 -1.70 10.51
C GLY A 143 -1.29 -0.65 11.09
N GLY A 144 -0.79 0.53 11.43
CA GLY A 144 -1.57 1.68 11.85
C GLY A 144 -1.97 2.58 10.68
N PHE A 145 -2.37 3.80 11.01
CA PHE A 145 -2.79 4.78 10.02
C PHE A 145 -2.43 6.21 10.39
N THR A 146 -2.38 7.04 9.37
CA THR A 146 -2.29 8.49 9.49
C THR A 146 -3.44 9.12 8.72
N VAL A 147 -4.13 10.09 9.34
CA VAL A 147 -5.08 10.96 8.64
C VAL A 147 -4.30 11.97 7.82
N MET A 148 -4.62 12.09 6.53
CA MET A 148 -4.04 13.11 5.65
C MET A 148 -5.02 13.50 4.55
N THR A 149 -4.71 14.55 3.80
CA THR A 149 -5.51 14.89 2.63
C THR A 149 -5.34 13.86 1.53
N GLU A 150 -6.38 13.68 0.71
CA GLU A 150 -6.32 12.80 -0.46
C GLU A 150 -5.21 13.22 -1.44
N GLN A 151 -4.99 14.53 -1.60
CA GLN A 151 -3.90 15.08 -2.41
C GLN A 151 -2.53 14.66 -1.86
N GLU A 152 -2.33 14.76 -0.54
CA GLU A 152 -1.09 14.37 0.11
C GLU A 152 -0.83 12.88 -0.02
N PHE A 153 -1.85 12.05 0.19
CA PHE A 153 -1.76 10.61 -0.03
C PHE A 153 -1.35 10.30 -1.48
N ARG A 154 -2.03 10.89 -2.48
CA ARG A 154 -1.66 10.73 -3.90
C ARG A 154 -0.22 11.13 -4.18
N ASN A 155 0.24 12.24 -3.62
CA ASN A 155 1.61 12.71 -3.83
C ASN A 155 2.63 11.74 -3.21
N ARG A 156 2.38 11.25 -1.99
CA ARG A 156 3.23 10.26 -1.32
C ARG A 156 3.25 8.92 -2.06
N ALA A 157 2.07 8.46 -2.50
CA ALA A 157 1.94 7.23 -3.27
C ALA A 157 2.66 7.35 -4.61
N LYS A 158 2.48 8.43 -5.36
CA LYS A 158 3.21 8.68 -6.62
C LYS A 158 4.72 8.71 -6.44
N ALA A 159 5.21 9.30 -5.35
CA ALA A 159 6.65 9.33 -5.06
C ALA A 159 7.22 7.95 -4.74
N ALA A 160 6.36 6.98 -4.39
CA ALA A 160 6.73 5.63 -4.03
C ALA A 160 6.42 4.58 -5.13
N CYS A 161 5.79 4.95 -6.26
CA CYS A 161 5.25 4.02 -7.28
C CYS A 161 6.02 3.92 -8.63
#